data_AF-A0A965AMJ0-F1
#
_entry.id   AF-A0A965AMJ0-F1
#
_cell.length_a   1.000
_cell.length_b   1.000
_cell.length_c   1.000
_cell.angle_alpha   90.00
_cell.angle_beta   90.00
_cell.angle_gamma   90.00
#
_symmetry.space_group_name_H-M   'P 1'
#
loop_
_entity.id
_entity.type
_entity.pdbx_description
1 polymer ?
#
loop_
_entity_poly.entity_id
_entity_poly.type
_entity_poly.pdbx_seq_one_letter_code
_entity_poly.pdbx_strand_id
1 'polypeptide(L)' 'MLKTGQDYLEGLRDGRQVYIGKELVDDVTTHPAFRNAARSFARIYDNKRAPEHIDLMS' A
#
# COMPACT_ATOMS: atom_id res chain seq x y z
N MET A 1 -14.14 10.07 -3.28
CA MET A 1 -13.61 9.97 -1.89
C MET A 1 -12.14 9.55 -1.99
N LEU A 2 -11.23 10.19 -1.25
CA LEU A 2 -9.81 9.82 -1.25
C LEU A 2 -9.63 8.44 -0.58
N LYS A 3 -8.89 7.54 -1.25
CA LYS A 3 -8.53 6.22 -0.69
C LYS A 3 -7.75 6.41 0.61
N THR A 4 -8.04 5.60 1.63
CA THR A 4 -7.19 5.45 2.82
C THR A 4 -5.98 4.57 2.51
N GLY A 5 -4.99 4.57 3.40
CA GLY A 5 -3.91 3.58 3.38
C GLY A 5 -4.44 2.15 3.50
N GLN A 6 -5.50 1.92 4.27
CA GLN A 6 -6.15 0.62 4.37
C GLN A 6 -6.78 0.19 3.04
N ASP A 7 -7.48 1.10 2.35
CA ASP A 7 -8.05 0.82 1.02
C ASP A 7 -6.96 0.51 0.00
N TYR A 8 -5.80 1.18 0.11
CA TYR A 8 -4.65 0.87 -0.72
C TYR A 8 -4.12 -0.55 -0.45
N LEU A 9 -3.92 -0.92 0.82
CA LEU A 9 -3.42 -2.25 1.18
C LEU A 9 -4.39 -3.36 0.76
N GLU A 10 -5.69 -3.18 0.96
CA GLU A 10 -6.69 -4.16 0.51
C GLU A 10 -6.70 -4.28 -1.02
N GLY A 11 -6.52 -3.16 -1.73
CA GLY A 11 -6.36 -3.15 -3.18
C GLY A 11 -5.10 -3.86 -3.69
N LEU A 12 -4.13 -4.19 -2.83
CA LEU A 12 -2.98 -5.02 -3.22
C LEU A 12 -3.31 -6.52 -3.27
N ARG A 13 -4.47 -6.94 -2.73
CA ARG A 13 -4.97 -8.32 -2.75
C ARG A 13 -5.88 -8.58 -3.95
N ASP A 14 -5.38 -8.24 -5.13
CA ASP A 14 -6.11 -8.27 -6.40
C ASP A 14 -5.83 -9.52 -7.25
N GLY A 15 -5.17 -10.53 -6.69
CA GLY A 15 -4.76 -11.74 -7.40
C GLY A 15 -3.52 -11.58 -8.28
N ARG A 16 -2.76 -10.48 -8.11
CA ARG A 16 -1.45 -10.33 -8.76
C ARG A 16 -0.51 -11.49 -8.45
N GLN A 17 0.31 -11.83 -9.44
CA GLN A 17 1.43 -12.75 -9.25
C GLN A 17 2.71 -11.96 -9.13
N VAL A 18 3.31 -11.97 -7.94
CA VAL A 18 4.56 -11.28 -7.65
C VAL A 18 5.62 -12.32 -7.34
N TYR A 19 6.73 -12.29 -8.07
CA TYR A 19 7.82 -13.22 -7.88
C TYR A 19 9.03 -12.51 -7.26
N ILE A 20 9.67 -13.14 -6.27
CA ILE A 20 10.98 -12.73 -5.75
C ILE A 20 11.95 -13.91 -5.87
N GLY A 21 12.86 -13.81 -6.84
CA GLY A 21 13.70 -14.94 -7.22
C GLY A 21 12.86 -16.10 -7.75
N LYS A 22 12.83 -17.21 -7.00
CA LYS A 22 12.08 -18.44 -7.34
C LYS A 22 10.77 -18.60 -6.55
N GLU A 23 10.44 -17.64 -5.69
CA GLU A 23 9.26 -17.66 -4.83
C GLU A 23 8.13 -16.86 -5.48
N LEU A 24 6.93 -17.44 -5.53
CA LEU A 24 5.68 -16.72 -5.77
C LEU A 24 5.18 -16.19 -4.42
N VAL A 25 4.92 -14.89 -4.35
CA VAL A 25 4.48 -14.19 -3.15
C VAL A 25 2.95 -14.16 -3.11
N ASP A 26 2.38 -14.80 -2.10
CA ASP A 26 0.92 -14.88 -1.91
C ASP A 26 0.29 -13.55 -1.50
N ASP A 27 0.93 -12.79 -0.59
CA ASP A 27 0.44 -11.50 -0.13
C ASP A 27 1.60 -10.52 0.11
N VAL A 28 1.73 -9.54 -0.78
CA VAL A 28 2.75 -8.49 -0.70
C VAL A 28 2.59 -7.56 0.52
N THR A 29 1.40 -7.51 1.13
CA THR A 29 1.13 -6.68 2.32
C THR A 29 1.71 -7.29 3.60
N THR A 30 1.94 -8.60 3.61
CA THR A 30 2.46 -9.35 4.77
C THR A 30 3.86 -9.93 4.54
N HIS A 31 4.23 -10.16 3.28
CA HIS A 31 5.51 -10.77 2.91
C HIS A 31 6.71 -9.94 3.43
N PRO A 32 7.71 -10.55 4.10
CA PRO A 32 8.82 -9.82 4.73
C PRO A 32 9.59 -8.88 3.80
N ALA A 33 9.74 -9.25 2.53
CA ALA A 33 10.44 -8.42 1.54
C ALA A 33 9.66 -7.15 1.13
N PHE A 34 8.34 -7.12 1.30
CA PHE A 34 7.48 -6.08 0.71
C PHE A 34 6.63 -5.32 1.73
N ARG A 35 6.29 -5.93 2.88
CA ARG A 35 5.35 -5.37 3.87
C ARG A 35 5.69 -3.95 4.32
N ASN A 36 6.97 -3.63 4.45
CA ASN A 36 7.41 -2.30 4.88
C ASN A 36 7.21 -1.26 3.76
N ALA A 37 7.53 -1.61 2.51
CA ALA A 37 7.27 -0.75 1.37
C ALA A 37 5.77 -0.53 1.18
N ALA A 38 4.96 -1.59 1.24
CA ALA A 38 3.50 -1.50 1.16
C ALA A 38 2.93 -0.54 2.23
N ARG A 39 3.41 -0.64 3.48
CA ARG A 39 3.02 0.29 4.57
C ARG A 39 3.48 1.73 4.32
N SER A 40 4.66 1.94 3.76
CA SER A 40 5.13 3.29 3.39
C SER A 40 4.25 3.94 2.34
N PHE A 41 3.80 3.18 1.32
CA PHE A 41 2.84 3.69 0.34
C PHE A 41 1.46 3.93 0.94
N ALA A 42 0.97 3.04 1.82
CA ALA A 42 -0.29 3.23 2.53
C ALA A 42 -0.32 4.58 3.28
N ARG A 43 0.78 4.94 3.96
CA ARG A 43 0.93 6.23 4.65
C ARG A 43 0.79 7.45 3.74
N ILE A 44 1.14 7.35 2.45
CA ILE A 44 0.94 8.46 1.51
C ILE A 44 -0.54 8.73 1.31
N TYR A 45 -1.37 7.67 1.22
CA TYR A 45 -2.81 7.81 1.10
C TYR A 45 -3.44 8.37 2.39
N ASP A 46 -2.96 7.94 3.55
CA ASP A 46 -3.39 8.51 4.84
C ASP A 46 -3.02 9.99 4.95
N ASN A 47 -1.80 10.37 4.56
CA ASN A 47 -1.36 11.77 4.56
C ASN A 47 -2.18 12.63 3.59
N LYS A 48 -2.49 12.12 2.39
CA LYS A 48 -3.39 12.84 1.45
C LYS A 48 -4.77 13.13 2.02
N ARG A 49 -5.19 12.37 3.03
CA ARG A 49 -6.49 12.52 3.70
C ARG A 49 -6.40 13.31 5.00
N ALA A 50 -5.20 13.47 5.56
CA ALA A 50 -4.98 14.22 6.79
C ALA A 50 -5.32 15.70 6.56
N PRO A 51 -6.24 16.31 7.34
CA PRO A 51 -6.69 17.70 7.15
C PRO A 51 -5.56 18.72 7.01
N GLU A 52 -4.48 18.52 7.75
CA GLU A 52 -3.31 19.37 7.79
C GLU A 52 -2.40 19.25 6.55
N HIS A 53 -2.65 18.28 5.66
CA HIS A 53 -1.88 18.03 4.44
C HIS A 53 -2.68 18.23 3.15
N ILE A 54 -3.99 18.47 3.22
CA ILE A 54 -4.90 18.53 2.04
C ILE A 54 -4.39 19.53 0.99
N ASP A 55 -4.04 20.74 1.40
CA ASP A 55 -3.62 21.80 0.47
C ASP A 55 -2.25 21.53 -0.16
N LEU A 56 -1.36 20.82 0.53
CA LEU A 56 0.00 20.51 0.05
C LEU A 56 0.04 19.28 -0.86
N MET A 57 -0.89 18.33 -0.67
CA MET A 57 -0.87 17.02 -1.31
C MET A 57 -2.02 16.80 -2.32
N SER A 58 -2.65 17.90 -2.75
CA SER A 58 -3.70 17.95 -3.80
C SER A 58 -3.17 17.63 -5.19
#